data_AF-A0A2V9F3M2-F1
#
_entry.id   AF-A0A2V9F3M2-F1
#
_cell.length_a   1.000
_cell.length_b   1.000
_cell.length_c   1.000
_cell.angle_alpha   90.00
_cell.angle_beta   90.00
_cell.angle_gamma   90.00
#
_symmetry.space_group_name_H-M   'P 1'
#
loop_
_entity.id
_entity.type
_entity.pdbx_description
1 polymer ?
#
loop_
_entity_poly.entity_id
_entity_poly.type
_entity_poly.pdbx_seq_one_letter_code
_entity_poly.pdbx_strand_id
1 'polypeptide(L)'
;MAALDWSQCPAVESIPGKVSGAWVLRGTRMPVSVIFENLKAGANIDEIMEWFEGLDREQVEAVIEFAARSLDVTPSSPVTR
;
A
#
# COMPACT_ATOMS: atom_id res chain seq x y z
N MET A 1 -7.23 4.69 -16.15
CA MET A 1 -6.91 3.72 -15.08
C MET A 1 -7.56 4.22 -13.81
N ALA A 2 -8.45 3.46 -13.19
CA ALA A 2 -8.89 3.82 -11.84
C ALA A 2 -7.66 3.71 -10.93
N ALA A 3 -7.26 4.82 -10.31
CA ALA A 3 -6.20 4.79 -9.32
C ALA A 3 -6.73 4.07 -8.08
N LEU A 4 -5.91 3.21 -7.48
CA LEU A 4 -6.24 2.56 -6.22
C LEU A 4 -6.48 3.63 -5.14
N ASP A 5 -7.66 3.61 -4.53
CA ASP A 5 -8.02 4.53 -3.45
C ASP A 5 -7.44 4.07 -2.12
N TRP A 6 -6.17 4.40 -1.90
CA TRP A 6 -5.44 4.11 -0.67
C TRP A 6 -6.07 4.68 0.61
N SER A 7 -6.99 5.66 0.51
CA SER A 7 -7.67 6.19 1.70
C SER A 7 -8.55 5.17 2.41
N GLN A 8 -8.90 4.07 1.72
CA GLN A 8 -9.67 2.95 2.27
C GLN A 8 -8.79 1.91 2.98
N CYS A 9 -7.46 2.02 2.92
CA CYS A 9 -6.54 1.12 3.58
C CYS A 9 -6.10 1.70 4.94
N PRO A 10 -6.46 1.08 6.08
CA PRO A 10 -6.13 1.62 7.40
C PRO A 10 -4.63 1.55 7.72
N ALA A 11 -3.89 0.68 7.04
CA ALA A 11 -2.45 0.50 7.20
C ALA A 11 -1.63 1.69 6.69
N VAL A 12 -2.22 2.61 5.92
CA VAL A 12 -1.52 3.75 5.32
C VAL A 12 -2.13 5.08 5.75
N GLU A 13 -1.37 6.13 5.55
CA GLU A 13 -1.83 7.51 5.71
C GLU A 13 -1.16 8.42 4.67
N SER A 14 -1.84 9.50 4.31
CA SER A 14 -1.27 10.62 3.58
C SER A 14 -1.53 11.88 4.41
N ILE A 15 -0.45 12.54 4.81
CA ILE A 15 -0.49 13.75 5.64
C ILE A 15 0.24 14.86 4.89
N PRO A 16 -0.40 16.03 4.65
CA PRO A 16 0.29 17.18 4.06
C PRO A 16 1.58 17.51 4.81
N GLY A 17 2.69 17.62 4.08
CA GLY A 17 4.03 17.88 4.65
C GLY A 17 4.79 16.63 5.14
N LYS A 18 4.15 15.48 5.28
CA LYS A 18 4.83 14.19 5.54
C LYS A 18 5.17 13.54 4.21
N VAL A 19 6.47 13.48 3.88
CA VAL A 19 6.96 12.94 2.59
C VAL A 19 6.19 13.55 1.41
N SER A 20 5.99 14.88 1.45
CA SER A 20 5.25 15.64 0.42
C SER A 20 3.82 15.14 0.15
N GLY A 21 3.17 14.49 1.12
CA GLY A 21 1.81 13.96 0.99
C GLY A 21 1.74 12.58 0.30
N ALA A 22 2.87 11.92 0.09
CA ALA A 22 2.86 10.54 -0.40
C ALA A 22 2.14 9.60 0.58
N TRP A 23 1.53 8.52 0.06
CA TRP A 23 1.02 7.44 0.89
C TRP A 23 2.19 6.73 1.56
N VAL A 24 2.18 6.74 2.89
CA VAL A 24 3.18 6.06 3.73
C VAL A 24 2.50 5.04 4.61
N LEU A 25 3.25 4.04 5.09
CA LEU A 25 2.78 3.20 6.17
C LEU A 25 2.49 4.07 7.39
N ARG A 26 1.29 3.92 7.96
CA ARG A 26 0.83 4.66 9.13
C ARG A 26 1.86 4.59 10.26
N GLY A 27 2.17 5.74 10.86
CA GLY A 27 3.16 5.83 11.93
C GLY A 27 4.62 5.83 11.49
N THR A 28 4.91 5.59 10.21
CA THR A 28 6.28 5.58 9.67
C THR A 28 6.46 6.68 8.61
N ARG A 29 7.68 6.87 8.10
CA ARG A 29 7.92 7.68 6.88
C ARG A 29 8.17 6.80 5.64
N MET A 30 7.90 5.50 5.73
CA MET A 30 8.10 4.54 4.66
C MET A 30 7.03 4.72 3.59
N PRO A 31 7.37 5.13 2.36
CA PRO A 31 6.41 5.21 1.27
C PRO A 31 5.90 3.82 0.89
N VAL A 32 4.61 3.72 0.59
CA VAL A 32 4.00 2.47 0.10
C VAL A 32 4.67 2.00 -1.19
N SER A 33 5.07 2.93 -2.06
CA SER A 33 5.77 2.62 -3.31
C SER A 33 7.07 1.84 -3.10
N VAL A 34 7.81 2.12 -2.02
CA VAL A 34 9.08 1.46 -1.72
C VAL A 34 8.87 -0.04 -1.45
N ILE A 35 7.76 -0.44 -0.83
CA ILE A 35 7.43 -1.86 -0.64
C ILE A 35 7.31 -2.54 -2.00
N PHE A 36 6.49 -2.00 -2.89
CA PHE A 36 6.27 -2.57 -4.22
C PHE A 36 7.51 -2.50 -5.12
N GLU A 37 8.36 -1.48 -4.98
CA GLU A 37 9.64 -1.37 -5.67
C GLU A 37 10.61 -2.49 -5.23
N ASN A 38 10.68 -2.80 -3.94
CA ASN A 38 11.49 -3.91 -3.42
C ASN A 38 10.95 -5.27 -3.86
N LEU A 39 9.62 -5.47 -3.78
CA LEU A 39 8.98 -6.69 -4.31
C LEU A 39 9.27 -6.86 -5.82
N LYS A 40 9.20 -5.77 -6.60
CA LYS A 40 9.55 -5.78 -8.02
C LYS A 40 11.03 -6.12 -8.26
N ALA A 41 11.92 -5.73 -7.35
CA ALA A 41 13.34 -6.07 -7.39
C ALA A 41 13.63 -7.54 -6.98
N GLY A 42 12.60 -8.30 -6.59
CA GLY A 42 12.71 -9.70 -6.21
C GLY A 42 12.82 -9.94 -4.70
N ALA A 43 12.71 -8.90 -3.88
CA ALA A 43 12.70 -9.06 -2.44
C ALA A 43 11.42 -9.75 -1.97
N ASN A 44 11.52 -10.52 -0.88
CA ASN A 44 10.37 -11.01 -0.13
C ASN A 44 10.10 -10.14 1.12
N ILE A 45 9.00 -10.42 1.84
CA ILE A 45 8.61 -9.62 3.01
C ILE A 45 9.66 -9.71 4.13
N ASP A 46 10.26 -10.88 4.36
CA ASP A 46 11.26 -11.09 5.41
C ASP A 46 12.48 -10.20 5.16
N GLU A 47 12.97 -10.15 3.92
CA GLU A 47 14.10 -9.29 3.52
C GLU A 47 13.76 -7.80 3.70
N ILE A 48 12.54 -7.38 3.35
CA ILE A 48 12.09 -6.00 3.57
C ILE A 48 12.06 -5.68 5.08
N MET A 49 11.64 -6.62 5.94
CA MET A 49 11.65 -6.43 7.40
C MET A 49 13.06 -6.34 7.97
N GLU A 50 14.02 -7.05 7.38
CA GLU A 50 15.43 -6.97 7.79
C GLU A 50 16.07 -5.63 7.39
N TRP A 51 15.72 -5.05 6.24
CA TRP A 51 16.33 -3.81 5.76
C TRP A 51 15.75 -2.55 6.40
N PHE A 52 14.51 -2.61 6.88
CA PHE A 52 13.79 -1.44 7.37
C PHE A 52 13.32 -1.63 8.81
N GLU A 53 14.11 -1.09 9.74
CA GLU A 53 13.78 -1.09 11.16
C GLU A 53 12.48 -0.33 11.44
N GLY A 54 11.68 -0.86 12.38
CA GLY A 54 10.43 -0.23 12.83
C GLY A 54 9.25 -0.43 11.89
N LEU A 55 9.37 -1.29 10.87
CA LEU A 55 8.23 -1.79 10.12
C LEU A 55 7.47 -2.86 10.90
N ASP A 56 6.16 -2.86 10.73
CA ASP A 56 5.27 -3.91 11.19
C ASP A 56 4.91 -4.82 10.00
N ARG A 57 5.16 -6.12 10.16
CA ARG A 57 4.85 -7.13 9.15
C ARG A 57 3.37 -7.14 8.79
N GLU A 58 2.49 -7.10 9.79
CA GLU A 58 1.04 -7.17 9.57
C GLU A 58 0.59 -5.96 8.75
N GLN A 59 1.23 -4.81 8.96
CA GLN A 59 0.96 -3.59 8.22
C GLN A 59 1.40 -3.70 6.75
N VAL A 60 2.56 -4.28 6.47
CA VAL A 60 3.04 -4.53 5.10
C VAL A 60 2.13 -5.54 4.38
N GLU A 61 1.77 -6.63 5.05
CA GLU A 61 0.84 -7.63 4.52
C GLU A 61 -0.53 -7.03 4.22
N ALA A 62 -1.07 -6.18 5.11
CA ALA A 62 -2.34 -5.49 4.90
C ALA A 62 -2.32 -4.56 3.68
N VAL A 63 -1.19 -3.91 3.39
CA VAL A 63 -1.02 -3.08 2.18
C VAL A 63 -1.02 -3.92 0.91
N ILE A 64 -0.31 -5.05 0.92
CA ILE A 64 -0.25 -5.98 -0.21
C ILE A 64 -1.63 -6.60 -0.45
N GLU A 65 -2.30 -7.04 0.61
CA GLU A 65 -3.65 -7.62 0.54
C GLU A 65 -4.67 -6.60 0.03
N PHE A 66 -4.62 -5.36 0.50
CA PHE A 66 -5.51 -4.30 0.02
C PHE A 66 -5.34 -4.06 -1.49
N ALA A 67 -4.09 -3.99 -1.97
CA ALA A 67 -3.81 -3.86 -3.39
C ALA A 67 -4.31 -5.07 -4.19
N ALA A 68 -4.12 -6.29 -3.68
CA ALA A 68 -4.61 -7.51 -4.32
C ALA A 68 -6.14 -7.53 -4.42
N ARG A 69 -6.86 -7.24 -3.33
CA ARG A 69 -8.34 -7.18 -3.31
C ARG A 69 -8.92 -6.15 -4.27
N SER A 70 -8.18 -5.08 -4.57
CA SER A 70 -8.63 -4.08 -5.54
C SER A 70 -8.72 -4.62 -6.97
N LEU A 71 -8.04 -5.74 -7.25
CA LEU A 71 -8.09 -6.42 -8.54
C LEU A 71 -9.39 -7.25 -8.71
N ASP A 72 -10.02 -7.63 -7.60
CA ASP A 72 -11.28 -8.40 -7.59
C ASP A 72 -12.51 -7.53 -7.86
N VAL A 73 -12.35 -6.20 -7.93
CA VAL A 73 -13.42 -5.27 -8.29
C VAL A 73 -13.70 -5.38 -9.79
N THR A 74 -14.56 -6.30 -10.18
CA THR A 74 -15.24 -6.24 -11.48
C THR A 74 -15.99 -4.90 -11.52
N PRO A 75 -15.81 -4.04 -12.53
CA PRO A 75 -16.63 -2.84 -12.65
C PRO A 75 -18.07 -3.31 -12.87
N SER A 76 -18.87 -3.25 -11.81
CA SER A 76 -20.32 -3.36 -11.91
C SER A 76 -20.76 -2.21 -12.80
N SER A 77 -21.03 -2.53 -14.06
CA SER A 77 -21.66 -1.59 -14.98
C SER A 77 -22.99 -1.21 -14.35
N PRO A 78 -23.28 0.09 -14.11
CA PRO A 78 -24.61 0.46 -13.69
C PRO A 78 -25.57 0.07 -14.81
N VAL A 79 -26.40 -0.95 -14.57
CA VAL A 79 -27.58 -1.21 -15.38
C VAL A 79 -28.49 0.00 -15.18
N THR A 80 -28.41 0.94 -16.13
CA THR A 80 -29.40 1.99 -16.28
C THR A 80 -30.67 1.33 -16.80
N ARG A 81 -31.73 1.36 -15.99
CA ARG A 81 -33.10 1.10 -16.43
C ARG A 81 -33.81 2.42 -16.68
#